data_AF-A0AAD4Z7G7-F1
#
_entry.id   AF-A0AAD4Z7G7-F1
#
_cell.length_a   1.000
_cell.length_b   1.000
_cell.length_c   1.000
_cell.angle_alpha   90.00
_cell.angle_beta   90.00
_cell.angle_gamma   90.00
#
_symmetry.space_group_name_H-M   'P 1'
#
loop_
_entity.id
_entity.type
_entity.pdbx_description
1 polymer ?
#
loop_
_entity_poly.entity_id
_entity_poly.type
_entity_poly.pdbx_seq_one_letter_code
_entity_poly.pdbx_strand_id
1 'polypeptide(L)'
;MPGLDRQLVEHKLPIKDGYLPVKQARRRMSMDTELKVKEEIERLLKAGFIRPAIYADWLANIVPVLKRKTGAVRICVDYRNLNEASPKDEYPMPMADMLIDGAAHNQMLSFMDGNAGYNQIMMAEQDIHKTAFMCPGHIGAFEYTVMPFGLRNAGATYQRAMNSIFHDMIGHSLEVYIDDVVIKSPEEGNHISSLRKAFLRMRQHKLKMNPKKCVFGVQAGNFLGFLVHQRGIEIDKNKAKSIMEALPPRNKKELQSLLGKINFLRRFISNSAGKIQPFSSLLKLKQEQTFKWEEQHQQAFQEIKDYLSNPPVLSPPKRGRPLKLYVSASEVSIGSLLVQDNKEGKEQAVYYLSRTLT
;
A
#
# COMPACT_ATOMS: atom_id res chain seq x y z
N MET A 1 -6.38 17.05 -18.38
CA MET A 1 -5.73 15.89 -19.07
C MET A 1 -6.71 14.73 -19.10
N PRO A 2 -7.02 14.09 -20.24
CA PRO A 2 -7.84 12.89 -20.21
C PRO A 2 -7.04 11.73 -19.59
N GLY A 3 -7.67 11.06 -18.63
CA GLY A 3 -7.20 9.83 -18.01
C GLY A 3 -7.85 8.61 -18.67
N LEU A 4 -8.21 7.61 -17.87
CA LEU A 4 -8.93 6.42 -18.33
C LEU A 4 -10.30 6.81 -18.90
N ASP A 5 -10.78 6.03 -19.86
CA ASP A 5 -12.10 6.22 -20.48
C ASP A 5 -13.22 6.02 -19.45
N ARG A 6 -14.25 6.89 -19.45
CA ARG A 6 -15.42 6.77 -18.58
C ARG A 6 -16.20 5.47 -18.84
N GLN A 7 -16.14 4.95 -20.06
CA GLN A 7 -16.78 3.67 -20.39
C GLN A 7 -16.07 2.47 -19.74
N LEU A 8 -14.76 2.60 -19.48
CA LEU A 8 -13.99 1.55 -18.80
C LEU A 8 -14.22 1.60 -17.29
N VAL A 9 -14.11 2.79 -16.70
CA VAL A 9 -14.23 2.97 -15.25
C VAL A 9 -14.57 4.40 -14.88
N GLU A 10 -15.45 4.53 -13.90
CA GLU A 10 -15.71 5.76 -13.16
C GLU A 10 -15.80 5.44 -11.67
N HIS A 11 -15.41 6.38 -10.82
CA HIS A 11 -15.57 6.22 -9.38
C HIS A 11 -16.94 6.70 -8.94
N LYS A 12 -17.67 5.82 -8.23
CA LYS A 12 -18.98 6.10 -7.65
C LYS A 12 -18.89 6.18 -6.14
N LEU A 13 -19.72 7.04 -5.56
CA LEU A 13 -19.87 7.24 -4.13
C LEU A 13 -21.33 7.00 -3.73
N PRO A 14 -21.78 5.73 -3.71
CA PRO A 14 -23.06 5.40 -3.10
C PRO A 14 -23.03 5.81 -1.62
N ILE A 15 -24.19 6.23 -1.12
CA ILE A 15 -24.40 6.62 0.28
C ILE A 15 -25.44 5.66 0.84
N LYS A 16 -25.20 5.13 2.04
CA LYS A 16 -26.14 4.24 2.72
C LYS A 16 -27.45 4.97 2.99
N ASP A 17 -28.56 4.24 2.92
CA ASP A 17 -29.88 4.79 3.22
C ASP A 17 -29.92 5.39 4.63
N GLY A 18 -30.53 6.58 4.75
CA GLY A 18 -30.64 7.31 6.02
C GLY A 18 -29.40 8.08 6.48
N TYR A 19 -28.27 8.02 5.76
CA TYR A 19 -27.10 8.84 6.09
C TYR A 19 -27.26 10.28 5.58
N LEU A 20 -27.19 11.24 6.50
CA LEU A 20 -27.25 12.67 6.18
C LEU A 20 -25.86 13.22 5.77
N PRO A 21 -25.80 14.19 4.84
CA PRO A 21 -24.58 14.90 4.51
C PRO A 21 -23.98 15.62 5.72
N VAL A 22 -22.65 15.60 5.82
CA VAL A 22 -21.91 16.26 6.91
C VAL A 22 -21.11 17.44 6.37
N LYS A 23 -21.31 18.60 7.01
CA LYS A 23 -20.50 19.82 6.82
C LYS A 23 -19.56 19.98 8.02
N GLN A 24 -18.28 19.76 7.80
CA GLN A 24 -17.28 19.90 8.86
C GLN A 24 -17.07 21.37 9.25
N ALA A 25 -16.81 21.61 10.53
CA ALA A 25 -16.45 22.94 11.00
C ALA A 25 -15.12 23.40 10.40
N ARG A 26 -15.03 24.70 10.07
CA ARG A 26 -13.85 25.30 9.46
C ARG A 26 -12.62 25.21 10.38
N ARG A 27 -11.50 24.73 9.83
CA ARG A 27 -10.21 24.76 10.53
C ARG A 27 -9.43 26.04 10.22
N ARG A 28 -8.69 26.54 11.22
CA ARG A 28 -7.73 27.65 11.08
C ARG A 28 -6.38 27.09 10.67
N MET A 29 -5.62 27.85 9.88
CA MET A 29 -4.27 27.51 9.45
C MET A 29 -3.36 28.74 9.55
N SER A 30 -2.04 28.52 9.57
CA SER A 30 -1.07 29.62 9.52
C SER A 30 -1.03 30.23 8.12
N MET A 31 -0.74 31.53 8.03
CA MET A 31 -0.67 32.24 6.75
C MET A 31 0.32 31.61 5.75
N ASP A 32 1.49 31.13 6.22
CA ASP A 32 2.46 30.41 5.36
C ASP A 32 1.85 29.14 4.74
N THR A 33 1.05 28.40 5.52
CA THR A 33 0.36 27.21 5.01
C THR A 33 -0.72 27.60 3.99
N GLU A 34 -1.46 28.68 4.24
CA GLU A 34 -2.51 29.14 3.33
C GLU A 34 -1.98 29.52 1.94
N LEU A 35 -0.83 30.18 1.87
CA LEU A 35 -0.17 30.53 0.59
C LEU A 35 0.17 29.27 -0.22
N LYS A 36 0.81 28.29 0.42
CA LYS A 36 1.17 27.01 -0.24
C LYS A 36 -0.07 26.20 -0.64
N VAL A 37 -1.14 26.26 0.15
CA VAL A 37 -2.42 25.65 -0.21
C VAL A 37 -2.98 26.33 -1.46
N LYS A 38 -2.97 27.66 -1.53
CA LYS A 38 -3.46 28.41 -2.70
C LYS A 38 -2.74 28.01 -3.98
N GLU A 39 -1.40 27.94 -3.96
CA GLU A 39 -0.59 27.49 -5.11
C GLU A 39 -0.98 26.09 -5.59
N GLU A 40 -1.18 25.14 -4.66
CA GLU A 40 -1.56 23.77 -5.00
C GLU A 40 -3.00 23.70 -5.53
N ILE A 41 -3.93 24.49 -5.00
CA ILE A 41 -5.31 24.60 -5.51
C ILE A 41 -5.32 25.16 -6.94
N GLU A 42 -4.56 26.21 -7.21
CA GLU A 42 -4.41 26.75 -8.57
C GLU A 42 -3.84 25.71 -9.54
N ARG A 43 -2.87 24.90 -9.10
CA ARG A 43 -2.33 23.80 -9.90
C ARG A 43 -3.39 22.74 -10.21
N LEU A 44 -4.22 22.38 -9.22
CA LEU A 44 -5.30 21.41 -9.40
C LEU A 44 -6.41 21.93 -10.32
N LEU A 45 -6.76 23.22 -10.22
CA LEU A 45 -7.70 23.90 -11.12
C LEU A 45 -7.19 23.93 -12.56
N LYS A 46 -5.93 24.35 -12.77
CA LYS A 46 -5.28 24.37 -14.09
C LYS A 46 -5.20 22.97 -14.72
N ALA A 47 -5.06 21.92 -13.90
CA ALA A 47 -5.07 20.54 -14.36
C ALA A 47 -6.48 20.02 -14.72
N GLY A 48 -7.53 20.72 -14.29
CA GLY A 48 -8.94 20.33 -14.42
C GLY A 48 -9.36 19.21 -13.46
N PHE A 49 -8.62 19.00 -12.37
CA PHE A 49 -8.92 17.94 -11.38
C PHE A 49 -9.98 18.35 -10.37
N ILE A 50 -10.13 19.65 -10.16
CA ILE A 50 -11.14 20.24 -9.29
C ILE A 50 -11.86 21.37 -10.01
N ARG A 51 -13.06 21.69 -9.54
CA ARG A 51 -13.82 22.88 -9.96
C ARG A 51 -14.44 23.57 -8.72
N PRO A 52 -14.81 24.86 -8.78
CA PRO A 52 -15.52 25.51 -7.69
C PRO A 52 -16.78 24.75 -7.31
N ALA A 53 -16.99 24.52 -6.02
CA ALA A 53 -18.19 23.88 -5.52
C ALA A 53 -19.32 24.90 -5.38
N ILE A 54 -20.54 24.52 -5.79
CA ILE A 54 -21.74 25.37 -5.70
C ILE A 54 -22.79 24.59 -4.90
N TYR A 55 -23.36 25.21 -3.87
CA TYR A 55 -24.37 24.59 -2.98
C TYR A 55 -23.93 23.22 -2.42
N ALA A 56 -22.74 23.14 -1.82
CA ALA A 56 -22.21 21.88 -1.29
C ALA A 56 -23.00 21.36 -0.07
N ASP A 57 -23.52 20.14 -0.17
CA ASP A 57 -24.17 19.40 0.93
C ASP A 57 -23.16 18.69 1.83
N TRP A 58 -22.17 18.05 1.21
CA TRP A 58 -20.99 17.51 1.89
C TRP A 58 -19.92 18.58 1.93
N LEU A 59 -19.22 18.75 3.06
CA LEU A 59 -18.10 19.68 3.11
C LEU A 59 -17.00 19.16 4.03
N ALA A 60 -15.87 18.76 3.44
CA ALA A 60 -14.72 18.23 4.16
C ALA A 60 -13.60 19.29 4.30
N ASN A 61 -12.82 19.21 5.37
CA ASN A 61 -11.61 20.02 5.53
C ASN A 61 -10.44 19.42 4.76
N ILE A 62 -9.55 20.29 4.29
CA ILE A 62 -8.23 19.87 3.82
C ILE A 62 -7.27 19.58 5.00
N VAL A 63 -6.30 18.71 4.74
CA VAL A 63 -5.15 18.40 5.56
C VAL A 63 -3.90 18.58 4.70
N PRO A 64 -3.26 19.75 4.75
CA PRO A 64 -2.03 20.03 4.00
C PRO A 64 -0.89 19.15 4.53
N VAL A 65 -0.27 18.37 3.65
CA VAL A 65 0.88 17.53 3.99
C VAL A 65 2.11 18.08 3.30
N LEU A 66 3.07 18.58 4.09
CA LEU A 66 4.34 19.08 3.59
C LEU A 66 5.26 17.91 3.19
N LYS A 67 5.69 17.90 1.92
CA LYS A 67 6.71 16.98 1.45
C LYS A 67 8.08 17.51 1.86
N ARG A 68 8.65 16.92 2.92
CA ARG A 68 9.96 17.30 3.47
C ARG A 68 11.08 17.42 2.42
N LYS A 69 11.08 16.55 1.40
CA LYS A 69 12.12 16.53 0.36
C LYS A 69 12.01 17.68 -0.65
N THR A 70 10.80 18.14 -0.95
CA THR A 70 10.55 19.09 -2.05
C THR A 70 9.99 20.43 -1.58
N GLY A 71 9.66 20.58 -0.30
CA GLY A 71 8.94 21.74 0.24
C GLY A 71 7.47 21.85 -0.18
N ALA A 72 7.09 21.22 -1.30
CA ALA A 72 5.73 21.22 -1.83
C ALA A 72 4.68 20.68 -0.86
N VAL A 73 3.50 21.30 -0.87
CA VAL A 73 2.32 20.83 -0.13
C VAL A 73 1.50 19.87 -1.01
N ARG A 74 1.05 18.77 -0.42
CA ARG A 74 0.01 17.92 -0.98
C ARG A 74 -1.29 18.18 -0.22
N ILE A 75 -2.36 18.48 -0.93
CA ILE A 75 -3.69 18.58 -0.33
C ILE A 75 -4.27 17.17 -0.18
N CYS A 76 -4.43 16.72 1.06
CA CYS A 76 -5.28 15.60 1.41
C CYS A 76 -6.63 16.14 1.88
N VAL A 77 -7.73 15.46 1.62
CA VAL A 77 -9.05 15.86 2.09
C VAL A 77 -9.53 14.86 3.15
N ASP A 78 -10.09 15.38 4.25
CA ASP A 78 -10.57 14.59 5.38
C ASP A 78 -11.96 14.01 5.10
N TYR A 79 -12.02 13.00 4.23
CA TYR A 79 -13.25 12.31 3.84
C TYR A 79 -13.75 11.29 4.87
N ARG A 80 -13.36 11.35 6.15
CA ARG A 80 -13.79 10.36 7.16
C ARG A 80 -15.31 10.21 7.24
N ASN A 81 -16.05 11.32 7.34
CA ASN A 81 -17.51 11.29 7.40
C ASN A 81 -18.14 10.71 6.11
N LEU A 82 -17.59 11.09 4.95
CA LEU A 82 -18.04 10.57 3.65
C LEU A 82 -17.76 9.07 3.50
N ASN A 83 -16.60 8.61 3.98
CA ASN A 83 -16.19 7.20 3.95
C ASN A 83 -17.02 6.32 4.90
N GLU A 84 -17.51 6.86 6.01
CA GLU A 84 -18.43 6.19 6.93
C GLU A 84 -19.82 6.01 6.30
N ALA A 85 -20.28 7.03 5.58
CA ALA A 85 -21.56 7.05 4.89
C ALA A 85 -21.57 6.15 3.64
N SER A 86 -20.42 5.93 3.01
CA SER A 86 -20.31 5.05 1.84
C SER A 86 -20.20 3.57 2.24
N PRO A 87 -20.96 2.65 1.60
CA PRO A 87 -20.77 1.22 1.80
C PRO A 87 -19.38 0.79 1.30
N LYS A 88 -18.81 -0.22 1.95
CA LYS A 88 -17.52 -0.77 1.53
C LYS A 88 -17.71 -1.59 0.25
N ASP A 89 -16.87 -1.32 -0.74
CA ASP A 89 -16.74 -2.17 -1.92
C ASP A 89 -15.90 -3.40 -1.54
N GLU A 90 -16.50 -4.58 -1.52
CA GLU A 90 -15.84 -5.86 -1.20
C GLU A 90 -15.11 -6.46 -2.41
N TYR A 91 -14.70 -5.62 -3.36
CA TYR A 91 -13.87 -6.06 -4.48
C TYR A 91 -12.62 -6.80 -3.99
N PRO A 92 -12.33 -8.01 -4.50
CA PRO A 92 -11.23 -8.82 -4.02
C PRO A 92 -9.90 -8.16 -4.40
N MET A 93 -9.21 -7.63 -3.39
CA MET A 93 -7.85 -7.13 -3.55
C MET A 93 -6.87 -8.31 -3.62
N PRO A 94 -5.93 -8.32 -4.57
CA PRO A 94 -4.93 -9.36 -4.65
C PRO A 94 -4.08 -9.35 -3.37
N MET A 95 -3.73 -10.55 -2.89
CA MET A 95 -2.85 -10.67 -1.74
C MET A 95 -1.45 -10.25 -2.15
N ALA A 96 -0.92 -9.20 -1.50
CA ALA A 96 0.41 -8.65 -1.80
C ALA A 96 1.49 -9.74 -1.83
N ASP A 97 1.41 -10.66 -0.88
CA ASP A 97 2.29 -11.84 -0.78
C ASP A 97 2.32 -12.68 -2.06
N MET A 98 1.18 -12.96 -2.68
CA MET A 98 1.10 -13.71 -3.93
C MET A 98 1.69 -12.93 -5.12
N LEU A 99 1.51 -11.61 -5.14
CA LEU A 99 2.07 -10.76 -6.20
C LEU A 99 3.60 -10.71 -6.10
N ILE A 100 4.13 -10.59 -4.88
CA ILE A 100 5.58 -10.62 -4.61
C ILE A 100 6.16 -11.97 -5.05
N ASP A 101 5.50 -13.07 -4.70
CA ASP A 101 5.90 -14.42 -5.10
C ASP A 101 5.87 -14.58 -6.62
N GLY A 102 4.84 -14.03 -7.27
CA GLY A 102 4.69 -14.02 -8.72
C GLY A 102 5.82 -13.27 -9.42
N ALA A 103 6.29 -12.15 -8.86
CA ALA A 103 7.36 -11.35 -9.43
C ALA A 103 8.76 -11.96 -9.21
N ALA A 104 8.96 -12.73 -8.14
CA ALA A 104 10.23 -13.39 -7.83
C ALA A 104 10.63 -14.44 -8.88
N HIS A 105 11.91 -14.85 -8.87
CA HIS A 105 12.51 -15.81 -9.81
C HIS A 105 12.57 -15.41 -11.29
N ASN A 106 12.12 -14.22 -11.65
CA ASN A 106 12.26 -13.71 -13.01
C ASN A 106 13.66 -13.11 -13.17
N GLN A 107 14.28 -13.35 -14.34
CA GLN A 107 15.57 -12.78 -14.67
C GLN A 107 15.47 -11.28 -14.94
N MET A 108 14.33 -10.83 -15.48
CA MET A 108 14.11 -9.44 -15.87
C MET A 108 12.80 -8.88 -15.35
N LEU A 109 12.89 -7.71 -14.74
CA LEU A 109 11.78 -6.99 -14.11
C LEU A 109 11.74 -5.54 -14.61
N SER A 110 10.52 -5.04 -14.78
CA SER A 110 10.26 -3.62 -15.02
C SER A 110 9.15 -3.15 -14.09
N PHE A 111 9.45 -2.13 -13.29
CA PHE A 111 8.56 -1.54 -12.29
C PHE A 111 8.01 -0.23 -12.84
N MET A 112 6.69 -0.05 -12.74
CA MET A 112 6.01 1.17 -13.19
C MET A 112 5.01 1.62 -12.13
N ASP A 113 4.88 2.94 -11.97
CA ASP A 113 4.00 3.61 -11.02
C ASP A 113 3.03 4.50 -11.80
N GLY A 114 1.74 4.40 -11.51
CA GLY A 114 0.69 5.20 -12.13
C GLY A 114 0.92 6.72 -11.98
N ASN A 115 0.88 7.46 -13.09
CA ASN A 115 1.03 8.92 -13.03
C ASN A 115 -0.17 9.59 -12.36
N ALA A 116 0.08 10.43 -11.35
CA ALA A 116 -0.97 11.07 -10.54
C ALA A 116 -1.95 10.08 -9.86
N GLY A 117 -1.61 8.78 -9.80
CA GLY A 117 -2.39 7.71 -9.19
C GLY A 117 -3.88 7.77 -9.54
N TYR A 118 -4.72 7.90 -8.51
CA TYR A 118 -6.19 7.90 -8.61
C TYR A 118 -6.78 8.99 -9.51
N ASN A 119 -6.09 10.12 -9.71
CA ASN A 119 -6.62 11.25 -10.49
C ASN A 119 -6.78 10.96 -12.00
N GLN A 120 -6.41 9.75 -12.47
CA GLN A 120 -6.66 9.30 -13.84
C GLN A 120 -8.08 8.75 -14.04
N ILE A 121 -8.79 8.41 -12.97
CA ILE A 121 -10.18 7.91 -13.04
C ILE A 121 -11.12 9.08 -12.77
N MET A 122 -12.14 9.23 -13.60
CA MET A 122 -13.14 10.28 -13.43
C MET A 122 -14.09 9.94 -12.28
N MET A 123 -14.55 10.94 -11.56
CA MET A 123 -15.74 10.79 -10.72
C MET A 123 -16.97 10.63 -11.61
N ALA A 124 -17.93 9.80 -11.19
CA ALA A 124 -19.26 9.78 -11.77
C ALA A 124 -19.91 11.15 -11.57
N GLU A 125 -20.54 11.71 -12.60
CA GLU A 125 -20.99 13.12 -12.61
C GLU A 125 -21.94 13.44 -11.44
N GLN A 126 -22.84 12.49 -11.14
CA GLN A 126 -23.80 12.57 -10.04
C GLN A 126 -23.15 12.54 -8.65
N ASP A 127 -21.91 12.10 -8.51
CA ASP A 127 -21.21 11.93 -7.23
C ASP A 127 -20.14 13.00 -6.99
N ILE A 128 -19.84 13.86 -7.96
CA ILE A 128 -18.83 14.91 -7.86
C ILE A 128 -19.10 15.82 -6.66
N HIS A 129 -20.34 16.30 -6.49
CA HIS A 129 -20.74 17.23 -5.43
C HIS A 129 -20.48 16.69 -4.01
N LYS A 130 -20.43 15.36 -3.83
CA LYS A 130 -20.14 14.71 -2.55
C LYS A 130 -18.68 14.87 -2.12
N THR A 131 -17.79 15.16 -3.07
CA THR A 131 -16.35 15.34 -2.84
C THR A 131 -15.98 16.77 -2.48
N ALA A 132 -16.96 17.63 -2.18
CA ALA A 132 -16.66 19.03 -1.92
C ALA A 132 -15.83 19.20 -0.64
N PHE A 133 -14.86 20.11 -0.72
CA PHE A 133 -13.93 20.43 0.35
C PHE A 133 -13.73 21.93 0.48
N MET A 134 -13.45 22.36 1.69
CA MET A 134 -13.22 23.77 2.03
C MET A 134 -11.74 24.04 2.23
N CYS A 135 -11.27 25.15 1.67
CA CYS A 135 -9.94 25.69 1.89
C CYS A 135 -9.97 26.81 2.96
N PRO A 136 -8.83 27.05 3.65
CA PRO A 136 -8.69 28.13 4.61
C PRO A 136 -8.68 29.52 3.94
N GLY A 137 -8.64 30.58 4.74
CA GLY A 137 -8.65 31.97 4.25
C GLY A 137 -9.78 32.33 3.27
N HIS A 138 -9.42 33.00 2.17
CA HIS A 138 -10.34 33.44 1.11
C HIS A 138 -10.28 32.57 -0.15
N ILE A 139 -9.71 31.35 -0.04
CA ILE A 139 -9.46 30.48 -1.19
C ILE A 139 -10.76 29.88 -1.74
N GLY A 140 -11.73 29.58 -0.86
CA GLY A 140 -13.06 29.08 -1.24
C GLY A 140 -13.25 27.57 -1.05
N ALA A 141 -14.26 27.02 -1.72
CA ALA A 141 -14.60 25.60 -1.69
C ALA A 141 -14.61 25.01 -3.11
N PHE A 142 -14.17 23.76 -3.22
CA PHE A 142 -13.99 23.07 -4.49
C PHE A 142 -14.45 21.63 -4.39
N GLU A 143 -14.74 21.02 -5.52
CA GLU A 143 -15.11 19.61 -5.65
C GLU A 143 -14.23 18.94 -6.71
N TYR A 144 -14.00 17.63 -6.54
CA TYR A 144 -13.13 16.85 -7.41
C TYR A 144 -13.91 16.26 -8.61
N THR A 145 -13.43 16.53 -9.82
CA THR A 145 -13.96 15.95 -11.07
C THR A 145 -13.31 14.60 -11.39
N VAL A 146 -12.16 14.32 -10.79
CA VAL A 146 -11.41 13.06 -10.87
C VAL A 146 -11.33 12.43 -9.49
N MET A 147 -11.20 11.10 -9.40
CA MET A 147 -11.18 10.35 -8.15
C MET A 147 -10.05 10.83 -7.23
N PRO A 148 -10.35 11.51 -6.11
CA PRO A 148 -9.32 11.99 -5.20
C PRO A 148 -8.78 10.88 -4.30
N PHE A 149 -7.59 11.13 -3.75
CA PHE A 149 -7.06 10.33 -2.64
C PHE A 149 -7.92 10.52 -1.38
N GLY A 150 -7.95 9.49 -0.53
CA GLY A 150 -8.64 9.53 0.76
C GLY A 150 -10.05 8.96 0.75
N LEU A 151 -10.61 8.63 -0.43
CA LEU A 151 -11.87 7.91 -0.54
C LEU A 151 -11.68 6.41 -0.25
N ARG A 152 -12.62 5.83 0.50
CA ARG A 152 -12.56 4.43 0.98
C ARG A 152 -12.40 3.41 -0.14
N ASN A 153 -13.16 3.56 -1.22
CA ASN A 153 -13.25 2.58 -2.30
C ASN A 153 -12.38 2.93 -3.53
N ALA A 154 -11.49 3.93 -3.41
CA ALA A 154 -10.62 4.34 -4.51
C ALA A 154 -9.68 3.21 -4.97
N GLY A 155 -9.10 2.48 -4.01
CA GLY A 155 -8.23 1.33 -4.31
C GLY A 155 -8.95 0.22 -5.07
N ALA A 156 -10.17 -0.14 -4.65
CA ALA A 156 -11.00 -1.14 -5.32
C ALA A 156 -11.36 -0.71 -6.77
N THR A 157 -11.75 0.55 -6.95
CA THR A 157 -12.06 1.10 -8.27
C THR A 157 -10.84 1.04 -9.20
N TYR A 158 -9.67 1.44 -8.70
CA TYR A 158 -8.44 1.41 -9.49
C TYR A 158 -8.00 -0.01 -9.81
N GLN A 159 -8.04 -0.93 -8.83
CA GLN A 159 -7.70 -2.34 -9.06
C GLN A 159 -8.64 -2.98 -10.09
N ARG A 160 -9.95 -2.68 -10.05
CA ARG A 160 -10.91 -3.15 -11.04
C ARG A 160 -10.57 -2.68 -12.44
N ALA A 161 -10.15 -1.42 -12.59
CA ALA A 161 -9.68 -0.88 -13.86
C ALA A 161 -8.43 -1.62 -14.36
N MET A 162 -7.44 -1.80 -13.50
CA MET A 162 -6.20 -2.51 -13.86
C MET A 162 -6.44 -3.96 -14.23
N ASN A 163 -7.30 -4.66 -13.49
CA ASN A 163 -7.70 -6.03 -13.82
C ASN A 163 -8.38 -6.08 -15.19
N SER A 164 -9.21 -5.10 -15.53
CA SER A 164 -9.87 -5.05 -16.85
C SER A 164 -8.87 -4.81 -17.98
N ILE A 165 -7.92 -3.88 -17.80
CA ILE A 165 -6.91 -3.50 -18.80
C ILE A 165 -5.92 -4.65 -19.07
N PHE A 166 -5.51 -5.37 -18.02
CA PHE A 166 -4.43 -6.36 -18.08
C PHE A 166 -4.87 -7.80 -17.79
N HIS A 167 -6.18 -8.11 -17.88
CA HIS A 167 -6.76 -9.40 -17.49
C HIS A 167 -6.01 -10.62 -18.05
N ASP A 168 -5.54 -10.54 -19.30
CA ASP A 168 -4.82 -11.59 -20.02
C ASP A 168 -3.33 -11.69 -19.65
N MET A 169 -2.77 -10.66 -19.01
CA MET A 169 -1.36 -10.57 -18.67
C MET A 169 -1.07 -10.82 -17.18
N ILE A 170 -2.07 -10.56 -16.32
CA ILE A 170 -1.96 -10.72 -14.86
C ILE A 170 -1.63 -12.17 -14.50
N GLY A 171 -0.72 -12.35 -13.55
CA GLY A 171 -0.22 -13.66 -13.11
C GLY A 171 0.80 -14.31 -14.05
N HIS A 172 0.84 -13.89 -15.32
CA HIS A 172 1.70 -14.48 -16.35
C HIS A 172 2.96 -13.64 -16.58
N SER A 173 2.82 -12.52 -17.30
CA SER A 173 3.93 -11.60 -17.62
C SER A 173 3.85 -10.30 -16.82
N LEU A 174 2.79 -10.11 -16.03
CA LEU A 174 2.52 -8.87 -15.31
C LEU A 174 1.90 -9.17 -13.94
N GLU A 175 2.25 -8.40 -12.94
CA GLU A 175 1.57 -8.31 -11.65
C GLU A 175 1.13 -6.87 -11.41
N VAL A 176 -0.03 -6.68 -10.79
CA VAL A 176 -0.56 -5.34 -10.50
C VAL A 176 -1.22 -5.25 -9.15
N TYR A 177 -0.84 -4.21 -8.41
CA TYR A 177 -1.45 -3.82 -7.16
C TYR A 177 -1.76 -2.32 -7.19
N ILE A 178 -3.01 -1.97 -7.43
CA ILE A 178 -3.45 -0.58 -7.57
C ILE A 178 -2.59 0.14 -8.63
N ASP A 179 -1.73 1.07 -8.23
CA ASP A 179 -0.88 1.89 -9.10
C ASP A 179 0.51 1.27 -9.36
N ASP A 180 0.91 0.25 -8.60
CA ASP A 180 2.17 -0.46 -8.77
C ASP A 180 2.00 -1.59 -9.79
N VAL A 181 2.70 -1.49 -10.93
CA VAL A 181 2.72 -2.50 -11.99
C VAL A 181 4.12 -3.07 -12.14
N VAL A 182 4.22 -4.40 -12.16
CA VAL A 182 5.48 -5.11 -12.43
C VAL A 182 5.30 -5.97 -13.66
N ILE A 183 6.11 -5.71 -14.68
CA ILE A 183 6.28 -6.63 -15.81
C ILE A 183 7.45 -7.53 -15.49
N LYS A 184 7.24 -8.83 -15.65
CA LYS A 184 8.18 -9.87 -15.28
C LYS A 184 8.42 -10.82 -16.44
N SER A 185 9.65 -11.28 -16.61
CA SER A 185 9.99 -12.26 -17.64
C SER A 185 11.04 -13.25 -17.14
N PRO A 186 10.82 -14.56 -17.32
CA PRO A 186 11.79 -15.58 -16.93
C PRO A 186 13.13 -15.44 -17.63
N GLU A 187 13.10 -14.97 -18.89
CA GLU A 187 14.24 -14.80 -19.77
C GLU A 187 14.29 -13.37 -20.32
N GLU A 188 15.51 -12.86 -20.50
CA GLU A 188 15.76 -11.51 -21.00
C GLU A 188 15.15 -11.25 -22.39
N GLY A 189 15.29 -12.20 -23.32
CA GLY A 189 14.81 -12.05 -24.71
C GLY A 189 13.30 -11.83 -24.84
N ASN A 190 12.51 -12.35 -23.89
CA ASN A 190 11.05 -12.21 -23.89
C ASN A 190 10.58 -10.87 -23.30
N HIS A 191 11.44 -10.16 -22.56
CA HIS A 191 11.02 -9.02 -21.75
C HIS A 191 10.54 -7.83 -22.59
N ILE A 192 11.23 -7.55 -23.71
CA ILE A 192 10.85 -6.48 -24.64
C ILE A 192 9.46 -6.74 -25.22
N SER A 193 9.12 -8.00 -25.52
CA SER A 193 7.81 -8.36 -26.05
C SER A 193 6.68 -8.13 -25.03
N SER A 194 6.93 -8.47 -23.76
CA SER A 194 6.00 -8.23 -22.64
C SER A 194 5.78 -6.75 -22.40
N LEU A 195 6.87 -5.96 -22.39
CA LEU A 195 6.81 -4.49 -22.31
C LEU A 195 6.01 -3.89 -23.45
N ARG A 196 6.25 -4.33 -24.68
CA ARG A 196 5.53 -3.84 -25.86
C ARG A 196 4.03 -4.09 -25.74
N LYS A 197 3.62 -5.29 -25.33
CA LYS A 197 2.21 -5.64 -25.10
C LYS A 197 1.58 -4.76 -24.02
N ALA A 198 2.26 -4.60 -22.88
CA ALA A 198 1.77 -3.78 -21.77
C ALA A 198 1.63 -2.30 -22.17
N PHE A 199 2.62 -1.73 -22.86
CA PHE A 199 2.54 -0.35 -23.34
C PHE A 199 1.46 -0.14 -24.40
N LEU A 200 1.20 -1.14 -25.25
CA LEU A 200 0.09 -1.08 -26.20
C LEU A 200 -1.25 -1.02 -25.45
N ARG A 201 -1.47 -1.87 -24.44
CA ARG A 201 -2.66 -1.84 -23.57
C ARG A 201 -2.81 -0.49 -22.85
N MET A 202 -1.72 0.02 -22.27
CA MET A 202 -1.73 1.33 -21.60
C MET A 202 -2.13 2.45 -22.56
N ARG A 203 -1.58 2.44 -23.79
CA ARG A 203 -1.91 3.43 -24.82
C ARG A 203 -3.36 3.33 -25.27
N GLN A 204 -3.87 2.12 -25.49
CA GLN A 204 -5.26 1.87 -25.88
C GLN A 204 -6.24 2.45 -24.85
N HIS A 205 -5.98 2.25 -23.57
CA HIS A 205 -6.84 2.74 -22.48
C HIS A 205 -6.46 4.13 -21.94
N LYS A 206 -5.48 4.81 -22.55
CA LYS A 206 -4.94 6.11 -22.11
C LYS A 206 -4.42 6.10 -20.67
N LEU A 207 -4.02 4.94 -20.15
CA LEU A 207 -3.39 4.79 -18.84
C LEU A 207 -1.97 5.36 -18.89
N LYS A 208 -1.65 6.26 -17.97
CA LYS A 208 -0.36 6.94 -17.90
C LYS A 208 0.45 6.45 -16.72
N MET A 209 1.73 6.19 -16.96
CA MET A 209 2.73 5.89 -15.94
C MET A 209 3.64 7.10 -15.72
N ASN A 210 4.23 7.21 -14.53
CA ASN A 210 5.15 8.29 -14.18
C ASN A 210 6.58 7.93 -14.60
N PRO A 211 7.15 8.57 -15.65
CA PRO A 211 8.45 8.17 -16.17
C PRO A 211 9.58 8.27 -15.13
N LYS A 212 9.50 9.23 -14.20
CA LYS A 212 10.53 9.45 -13.16
C LYS A 212 10.55 8.36 -12.09
N LYS A 213 9.49 7.57 -11.99
CA LYS A 213 9.37 6.46 -11.03
C LYS A 213 9.40 5.09 -11.71
N CYS A 214 9.40 5.04 -13.03
CA CYS A 214 9.51 3.79 -13.76
C CYS A 214 10.98 3.35 -13.81
N VAL A 215 11.19 2.05 -13.67
CA VAL A 215 12.50 1.40 -13.78
C VAL A 215 12.33 0.21 -14.71
N PHE A 216 13.13 0.14 -15.76
CA PHE A 216 12.98 -0.86 -16.82
C PHE A 216 14.19 -1.77 -16.91
N GLY A 217 13.96 -3.05 -17.16
CA GLY A 217 15.01 -4.01 -17.49
C GLY A 217 16.03 -4.20 -16.38
N VAL A 218 15.59 -4.36 -15.13
CA VAL A 218 16.46 -4.62 -13.98
C VAL A 218 16.34 -6.06 -13.49
N GLN A 219 17.42 -6.58 -12.90
CA GLN A 219 17.46 -7.93 -12.31
C GLN A 219 16.85 -7.98 -10.89
N ALA A 220 16.78 -6.83 -10.24
CA ALA A 220 16.26 -6.68 -8.88
C ALA A 220 15.56 -5.34 -8.72
N GLY A 221 14.51 -5.28 -7.91
CA GLY A 221 13.87 -4.02 -7.55
C GLY A 221 12.82 -4.15 -6.47
N ASN A 222 12.43 -2.99 -5.93
CA ASN A 222 11.48 -2.92 -4.83
C ASN A 222 10.04 -3.03 -5.34
N PHE A 223 9.27 -3.96 -4.78
CA PHE A 223 7.86 -4.15 -5.05
C PHE A 223 7.08 -4.42 -3.77
N LEU A 224 6.01 -3.66 -3.53
CA LEU A 224 5.16 -3.76 -2.34
C LEU A 224 5.94 -3.77 -1.01
N GLY A 225 7.10 -3.12 -0.98
CA GLY A 225 7.96 -3.00 0.20
C GLY A 225 9.01 -4.11 0.39
N PHE A 226 9.20 -4.99 -0.60
CA PHE A 226 10.22 -6.04 -0.59
C PHE A 226 11.12 -5.95 -1.82
N LEU A 227 12.38 -6.38 -1.67
CA LEU A 227 13.32 -6.48 -2.78
C LEU A 227 13.10 -7.81 -3.49
N VAL A 228 12.71 -7.76 -4.75
CA VAL A 228 12.37 -8.93 -5.56
C VAL A 228 13.40 -9.11 -6.65
N HIS A 229 13.89 -10.35 -6.82
CA HIS A 229 14.91 -10.69 -7.83
C HIS A 229 14.92 -12.18 -8.17
N GLN A 230 15.81 -12.60 -9.08
CA GLN A 230 15.90 -13.98 -9.55
C GLN A 230 16.15 -15.02 -8.44
N ARG A 231 16.92 -14.68 -7.38
CA ARG A 231 17.23 -15.62 -6.29
C ARG A 231 16.07 -15.84 -5.32
N GLY A 232 15.04 -14.98 -5.35
CA GLY A 232 14.00 -14.94 -4.32
C GLY A 232 13.60 -13.52 -3.92
N ILE A 233 13.20 -13.38 -2.67
CA ILE A 233 12.61 -12.18 -2.07
C ILE A 233 13.42 -11.86 -0.81
N GLU A 234 13.81 -10.60 -0.69
CA GLU A 234 14.57 -10.05 0.44
C GLU A 234 13.83 -8.88 1.08
N ILE A 235 14.17 -8.57 2.34
CA ILE A 235 13.65 -7.39 3.03
C ILE A 235 14.39 -6.15 2.51
N ASP A 236 13.65 -5.11 2.14
CA ASP A 236 14.26 -3.81 1.82
C ASP A 236 15.07 -3.28 3.03
N LYS A 237 16.32 -2.89 2.79
CA LYS A 237 17.24 -2.44 3.85
C LYS A 237 16.67 -1.29 4.69
N ASN A 238 15.88 -0.40 4.11
CA ASN A 238 15.29 0.72 4.86
C ASN A 238 14.19 0.24 5.82
N LYS A 239 13.43 -0.80 5.44
CA LYS A 239 12.40 -1.39 6.30
C LYS A 239 13.01 -2.09 7.49
N ALA A 240 14.03 -2.93 7.26
CA ALA A 240 14.80 -3.55 8.33
C ALA A 240 15.43 -2.49 9.24
N LYS A 241 16.13 -1.50 8.66
CA LYS A 241 16.75 -0.39 9.39
C LYS A 241 15.76 0.37 10.29
N SER A 242 14.54 0.60 9.82
CA SER A 242 13.50 1.29 10.61
C SER A 242 13.07 0.55 11.89
N ILE A 243 13.29 -0.76 11.97
CA ILE A 243 13.06 -1.58 13.17
C ILE A 243 14.35 -1.66 14.00
N MET A 244 15.51 -1.80 13.35
CA MET A 244 16.83 -1.79 14.02
C MET A 244 17.04 -0.51 14.83
N GLU A 245 16.72 0.64 14.24
CA GLU A 245 16.87 1.97 14.84
C GLU A 245 15.68 2.36 15.75
N ALA A 246 14.64 1.52 15.85
CA ALA A 246 13.50 1.83 16.69
C ALA A 246 13.91 1.85 18.17
N LEU A 247 13.46 2.87 18.90
CA LEU A 247 13.62 2.93 20.35
C LEU A 247 12.60 2.00 21.03
N PRO A 248 12.88 1.55 22.27
CA PRO A 248 11.90 0.85 23.08
C PRO A 248 10.59 1.66 23.18
N PRO A 249 9.44 1.03 22.88
CA PRO A 249 8.13 1.68 23.02
C PRO A 249 7.91 2.21 24.43
N ARG A 250 7.36 3.43 24.53
CA ARG A 250 7.04 4.07 25.80
C ARG A 250 5.58 3.95 26.19
N ASN A 251 4.73 3.52 25.25
CA ASN A 251 3.30 3.39 25.45
C ASN A 251 2.70 2.36 24.49
N LYS A 252 1.43 2.00 24.76
CA LYS A 252 0.66 1.03 23.98
C LYS A 252 0.56 1.38 22.49
N LYS A 253 0.42 2.66 22.13
CA LYS A 253 0.31 3.09 20.72
C LYS A 253 1.62 2.88 19.97
N GLU A 254 2.74 3.22 20.59
CA GLU A 254 4.08 2.97 20.03
C GLU A 254 4.34 1.46 19.88
N LEU A 255 3.95 0.65 20.86
CA LEU A 255 4.08 -0.80 20.79
C LEU A 255 3.23 -1.38 19.64
N GLN A 256 1.97 -0.95 19.50
CA GLN A 256 1.11 -1.37 18.39
C GLN A 256 1.72 -0.97 17.03
N SER A 257 2.30 0.22 16.93
CA SER A 257 3.00 0.67 15.72
C SER A 257 4.22 -0.21 15.40
N LEU A 258 5.04 -0.53 16.41
CA LEU A 258 6.19 -1.43 16.25
C LEU A 258 5.76 -2.84 15.81
N LEU A 259 4.77 -3.42 16.48
CA LEU A 259 4.23 -4.74 16.12
C LEU A 259 3.61 -4.76 14.73
N GLY A 260 2.99 -3.65 14.29
CA GLY A 260 2.54 -3.50 12.91
C GLY A 260 3.68 -3.60 11.90
N LYS A 261 4.84 -2.99 12.18
CA LYS A 261 6.04 -3.10 11.33
C LYS A 261 6.63 -4.51 11.35
N ILE A 262 6.67 -5.17 12.51
CA ILE A 262 7.16 -6.55 12.64
C ILE A 262 6.24 -7.50 11.88
N ASN A 263 4.91 -7.34 12.03
CA ASN A 263 3.92 -8.16 11.35
C ASN A 263 3.97 -7.99 9.82
N PHE A 264 4.35 -6.82 9.32
CA PHE A 264 4.62 -6.62 7.88
C PHE A 264 5.77 -7.52 7.38
N LEU A 265 6.77 -7.80 8.22
CA LEU A 265 7.91 -8.67 7.89
C LEU A 265 7.73 -10.12 8.35
N ARG A 266 6.57 -10.50 8.90
CA ARG A 266 6.34 -11.81 9.56
C ARG A 266 6.74 -13.02 8.71
N ARG A 267 6.59 -12.92 7.38
CA ARG A 267 6.91 -14.02 6.45
C ARG A 267 8.39 -14.40 6.46
N PHE A 268 9.26 -13.51 6.95
CA PHE A 268 10.70 -13.70 7.11
C PHE A 268 11.09 -14.13 8.52
N ILE A 269 10.18 -14.05 9.51
CA ILE A 269 10.52 -14.20 10.92
C ILE A 269 10.09 -15.57 11.42
N SER A 270 11.09 -16.42 11.72
CA SER A 270 10.85 -17.71 12.35
C SER A 270 10.16 -17.56 13.71
N ASN A 271 9.06 -18.30 13.88
CA ASN A 271 8.18 -18.25 15.04
C ASN A 271 7.85 -16.81 15.52
N SER A 272 7.42 -15.94 14.60
CA SER A 272 7.05 -14.56 14.93
C SER A 272 6.05 -14.48 16.10
N ALA A 273 5.07 -15.37 16.18
CA ALA A 273 4.07 -15.41 17.24
C ALA A 273 4.68 -15.63 18.63
N GLY A 274 5.62 -16.58 18.75
CA GLY A 274 6.36 -16.81 19.99
C GLY A 274 7.25 -15.61 20.36
N LYS A 275 7.96 -15.03 19.38
CA LYS A 275 8.85 -13.88 19.61
C LYS A 275 8.13 -12.62 20.07
N ILE A 276 6.88 -12.41 19.65
CA ILE A 276 6.08 -11.26 20.09
C ILE A 276 5.23 -11.55 21.33
N GLN A 277 5.20 -12.81 21.81
CA GLN A 277 4.39 -13.22 22.95
C GLN A 277 4.63 -12.36 24.20
N PRO A 278 5.89 -11.99 24.56
CA PRO A 278 6.15 -11.18 25.75
C PRO A 278 5.44 -9.82 25.74
N PHE A 279 5.12 -9.28 24.55
CA PHE A 279 4.39 -8.00 24.42
C PHE A 279 2.88 -8.13 24.63
N SER A 280 2.34 -9.34 24.71
CA SER A 280 0.88 -9.58 24.79
C SER A 280 0.25 -8.98 26.04
N SER A 281 0.97 -9.02 27.17
CA SER A 281 0.55 -8.39 28.44
C SER A 281 0.36 -6.87 28.26
N LEU A 282 1.33 -6.20 27.64
CA LEU A 282 1.31 -4.76 27.35
C LEU A 282 0.19 -4.34 26.40
N LEU A 283 -0.21 -5.23 25.49
CA LEU A 283 -1.35 -5.00 24.59
C LEU A 283 -2.71 -5.14 25.29
N LYS A 284 -2.79 -5.99 26.33
CA LYS A 284 -4.02 -6.23 27.10
C LYS A 284 -4.22 -5.23 28.24
N LEU A 285 -3.29 -4.29 28.45
CA LEU A 285 -3.42 -3.25 29.46
C LEU A 285 -4.73 -2.46 29.31
N LYS A 286 -5.46 -2.34 30.42
CA LYS A 286 -6.63 -1.47 30.59
C LYS A 286 -6.17 -0.01 30.76
N GLN A 287 -7.07 0.96 30.57
CA GLN A 287 -6.74 2.41 30.63
C GLN A 287 -6.10 2.84 31.96
N GLU A 288 -6.47 2.20 33.06
CA GLU A 288 -5.96 2.50 34.41
C GLU A 288 -4.59 1.87 34.70
N GLN A 289 -4.12 0.94 33.86
CA GLN A 289 -2.89 0.20 34.11
C GLN A 289 -1.67 0.90 33.50
N THR A 290 -0.61 1.04 34.29
CA THR A 290 0.65 1.68 33.87
C THR A 290 1.39 0.80 32.86
N PHE A 291 1.78 1.40 31.73
CA PHE A 291 2.69 0.78 30.79
C PHE A 291 4.10 0.72 31.39
N LYS A 292 4.62 -0.48 31.64
CA LYS A 292 5.98 -0.71 32.15
C LYS A 292 6.76 -1.58 31.19
N TRP A 293 7.87 -1.04 30.66
CA TRP A 293 8.78 -1.77 29.80
C TRP A 293 9.84 -2.48 30.64
N GLU A 294 9.59 -3.75 30.92
CA GLU A 294 10.48 -4.62 31.70
C GLU A 294 11.55 -5.33 30.85
N GLU A 295 12.51 -5.97 31.52
CA GLU A 295 13.64 -6.68 30.91
C GLU A 295 13.22 -7.74 29.89
N GLN A 296 12.17 -8.53 30.19
CA GLN A 296 11.62 -9.52 29.26
C GLN A 296 11.18 -8.91 27.91
N HIS A 297 10.62 -7.70 27.93
CA HIS A 297 10.21 -6.99 26.72
C HIS A 297 11.43 -6.48 25.96
N GLN A 298 12.44 -5.99 26.69
CA GLN A 298 13.68 -5.52 26.10
C GLN A 298 14.46 -6.66 25.43
N GLN A 299 14.53 -7.82 26.07
CA GLN A 299 15.16 -9.02 25.52
C GLN A 299 14.45 -9.46 24.23
N ALA A 300 13.13 -9.63 24.27
CA ALA A 300 12.34 -9.99 23.09
C ALA A 300 12.50 -8.99 21.94
N PHE A 301 12.59 -7.70 22.26
CA PHE A 301 12.81 -6.66 21.27
C PHE A 301 14.20 -6.75 20.65
N GLN A 302 15.24 -7.00 21.45
CA GLN A 302 16.60 -7.16 20.96
C GLN A 302 16.75 -8.43 20.11
N GLU A 303 16.16 -9.55 20.50
CA GLU A 303 16.17 -10.78 19.70
C GLU A 303 15.54 -10.59 18.32
N ILE A 304 14.47 -9.80 18.22
CA ILE A 304 13.84 -9.48 16.93
C ILE A 304 14.78 -8.61 16.08
N LYS A 305 15.48 -7.64 16.69
CA LYS A 305 16.47 -6.83 15.98
C LYS A 305 17.63 -7.69 15.48
N ASP A 306 18.20 -8.51 16.34
CA ASP A 306 19.33 -9.38 16.00
C ASP A 306 18.94 -10.33 14.86
N TYR A 307 17.72 -10.87 14.89
CA TYR A 307 17.19 -11.69 13.80
C TYR A 307 17.06 -10.91 12.47
N LEU A 308 16.54 -9.69 12.53
CA LEU A 308 16.38 -8.83 11.35
C LEU A 308 17.69 -8.21 10.84
N SER A 309 18.80 -8.41 11.54
CA SER A 309 20.14 -7.99 11.08
C SER A 309 20.61 -8.81 9.88
N ASN A 310 20.22 -10.09 9.81
CA ASN A 310 20.53 -11.01 8.73
C ASN A 310 19.30 -11.85 8.35
N PRO A 311 18.27 -11.23 7.74
CA PRO A 311 17.04 -11.92 7.42
C PRO A 311 17.27 -12.96 6.30
N PRO A 312 16.54 -14.09 6.31
CA PRO A 312 16.66 -15.10 5.26
C PRO A 312 16.16 -14.58 3.91
N VAL A 313 16.72 -15.14 2.83
CA VAL A 313 16.15 -14.97 1.49
C VAL A 313 15.02 -15.98 1.32
N LEU A 314 13.81 -15.50 0.99
CA LEU A 314 12.67 -16.39 0.73
C LEU A 314 12.58 -16.73 -0.76
N SER A 315 12.18 -17.96 -1.06
CA SER A 315 12.00 -18.47 -2.41
C SER A 315 10.51 -18.75 -2.63
N PRO A 316 9.85 -18.18 -3.66
CA PRO A 316 8.45 -18.48 -3.91
C PRO A 316 8.25 -19.98 -4.24
N PRO A 317 7.07 -20.55 -3.91
CA PRO A 317 6.81 -21.95 -4.17
C PRO A 317 6.73 -22.24 -5.68
N LYS A 318 7.45 -23.26 -6.13
CA LYS A 318 7.36 -23.77 -7.50
C LYS A 318 6.32 -24.88 -7.58
N ARG A 319 5.39 -24.73 -8.53
CA ARG A 319 4.37 -25.75 -8.83
C ARG A 319 5.04 -27.06 -9.29
N GLY A 320 4.42 -28.18 -8.94
CA GLY A 320 4.87 -29.52 -9.34
C GLY A 320 6.09 -30.06 -8.59
N ARG A 321 6.57 -29.36 -7.55
CA ARG A 321 7.63 -29.85 -6.66
C ARG A 321 7.09 -30.06 -5.25
N PRO A 322 7.56 -31.10 -4.53
CA PRO A 322 7.12 -31.36 -3.16
C PRO A 322 7.48 -30.19 -2.25
N LEU A 323 6.60 -29.92 -1.29
CA LEU A 323 6.85 -28.97 -0.21
C LEU A 323 7.14 -29.75 1.07
N LYS A 324 8.11 -29.28 1.85
CA LYS A 324 8.43 -29.80 3.18
C LYS A 324 7.95 -28.81 4.22
N LEU A 325 7.29 -29.29 5.27
CA LEU A 325 6.82 -28.45 6.36
C LEU A 325 7.53 -28.87 7.64
N TYR A 326 8.36 -27.99 8.17
CA TYR A 326 8.94 -28.13 9.49
C TYR A 326 8.03 -27.44 10.50
N VAL A 327 7.66 -28.14 11.57
CA VAL A 327 6.79 -27.61 12.63
C VAL A 327 7.53 -27.69 13.95
N SER A 328 7.49 -26.60 14.71
CA SER A 328 7.99 -26.52 16.07
C SER A 328 6.88 -25.95 16.95
N ALA A 329 6.55 -26.65 18.03
CA ALA A 329 5.52 -26.25 18.97
C ALA A 329 6.14 -25.99 20.34
N SER A 330 5.69 -24.92 20.98
CA SER A 330 5.90 -24.63 22.40
C SER A 330 4.55 -24.53 23.09
N GLU A 331 4.55 -24.41 24.42
CA GLU A 331 3.31 -24.27 25.20
C GLU A 331 2.44 -23.08 24.77
N VAL A 332 3.07 -22.01 24.25
CA VAL A 332 2.40 -20.74 23.91
C VAL A 332 2.29 -20.47 22.42
N SER A 333 3.00 -21.20 21.56
CA SER A 333 3.08 -20.89 20.14
C SER A 333 3.43 -22.09 19.27
N ILE A 334 2.95 -22.09 18.03
CA ILE A 334 3.42 -22.95 16.96
C ILE A 334 4.15 -22.09 15.94
N GLY A 335 5.39 -22.44 15.64
CA GLY A 335 6.14 -21.96 14.48
C GLY A 335 6.20 -23.04 13.41
N SER A 336 6.18 -22.63 12.14
CA SER A 336 6.44 -23.54 11.03
C SER A 336 7.21 -22.86 9.92
N LEU A 337 8.01 -23.66 9.23
CA LEU A 337 8.80 -23.25 8.08
C LEU A 337 8.41 -24.15 6.91
N LEU A 338 7.87 -23.52 5.87
CA LEU A 338 7.64 -24.16 4.59
C LEU A 338 8.91 -24.07 3.76
N VAL A 339 9.38 -25.20 3.25
CA VAL A 339 10.63 -25.35 2.51
C VAL A 339 10.37 -26.05 1.19
N GLN A 340 11.17 -25.71 0.18
CA GLN A 340 11.22 -26.44 -1.08
C GLN A 340 12.66 -26.62 -1.55
N ASP A 341 12.97 -27.79 -2.10
CA ASP A 341 14.30 -28.06 -2.67
C ASP A 341 14.50 -27.31 -4.00
N ASN A 342 15.67 -26.68 -4.13
CA ASN A 342 16.10 -26.10 -5.39
C ASN A 342 16.53 -27.19 -6.40
N LYS A 343 17.00 -26.80 -7.58
CA LYS A 343 17.47 -27.76 -8.61
C LYS A 343 18.69 -28.59 -8.16
N GLU A 344 19.42 -28.12 -7.15
CA GLU A 344 20.64 -28.75 -6.60
C GLU A 344 20.35 -29.58 -5.33
N GLY A 345 19.08 -29.74 -4.95
CA GLY A 345 18.70 -30.45 -3.72
C GLY A 345 18.94 -29.67 -2.43
N LYS A 346 19.25 -28.38 -2.50
CA LYS A 346 19.36 -27.52 -1.32
C LYS A 346 18.00 -26.97 -0.92
N GLU A 347 17.72 -27.02 0.37
CA GLU A 347 16.50 -26.50 0.97
C GLU A 347 16.47 -24.96 0.90
N GLN A 348 15.36 -24.43 0.37
CA GLN A 348 15.10 -22.99 0.36
C GLN A 348 13.86 -22.68 1.19
N ALA A 349 13.97 -21.72 2.11
CA ALA A 349 12.85 -21.22 2.87
C ALA A 349 11.83 -20.56 1.93
N VAL A 350 10.58 -20.99 2.01
CA VAL A 350 9.47 -20.45 1.22
C VAL A 350 8.70 -19.43 2.06
N TYR A 351 8.26 -19.86 3.24
CA TYR A 351 7.50 -19.03 4.18
C TYR A 351 7.76 -19.45 5.62
N TYR A 352 7.90 -18.46 6.50
CA TYR A 352 7.71 -18.66 7.93
C TYR A 352 6.26 -18.35 8.31
N LEU A 353 5.64 -19.29 9.01
CA LEU A 353 4.28 -19.17 9.54
C LEU A 353 4.34 -19.37 11.05
N SER A 354 3.48 -18.67 11.78
CA SER A 354 3.40 -18.86 13.21
C SER A 354 2.02 -18.48 13.75
N ARG A 355 1.65 -19.12 14.85
CA ARG A 355 0.36 -18.92 15.51
C ARG A 355 0.54 -19.03 17.03
N THR A 356 -0.07 -18.11 17.77
CA THR A 356 -0.18 -18.22 19.23
C THR A 356 -1.23 -19.27 19.59
N LEU A 357 -0.91 -20.13 20.55
CA LEU A 357 -1.86 -21.07 21.13
C LEU A 357 -2.67 -20.34 22.19
N THR A 358 -4.00 -20.47 22.11
CA THR A 358 -4.96 -19.79 22.99
C THR A 358 -5.50 -20.73 24.04
#